data_AF-A0AAN9YF93-F1
#
_entry.id   AF-A0AAN9YF93-F1
#
_cell.length_a   1.000
_cell.length_b   1.000
_cell.length_c   1.000
_cell.angle_alpha   90.00
_cell.angle_beta   90.00
_cell.angle_gamma   90.00
#
_symmetry.space_group_name_H-M   'P 1'
#
loop_
_entity.id
_entity.type
_entity.pdbx_description
1 polymer ?
#
loop_
_entity_poly.entity_id
_entity_poly.type
_entity_poly.pdbx_seq_one_letter_code
_entity_poly.pdbx_strand_id
1 'polypeptide(L)'
;MSKPASFAATHSDQWAERTLDDSAIRRIDIPEMFLLADAICIGLDNISDGLVVYPAVIASRVAAEATMLRPFCKLPFMITEEIIMRLCAQGVSRQQAHEEIRVLSHQAGAVVKQEGKPNDLVERIKANEFFKPIWGELDGMLKPELYTGRSSQIVERYCGPDGPVSKALAPYDDYIKSAATASLNV
;
A
#
# COMPACT_ATOMS: atom_id res chain seq x y z
N MET A 1 -19.92 -31.32 -34.28
CA MET A 1 -18.57 -30.82 -33.92
C MET A 1 -18.76 -29.52 -33.17
N SER A 2 -18.68 -29.58 -31.83
CA SER A 2 -18.66 -28.37 -31.01
C SER A 2 -17.34 -27.65 -31.30
N LYS A 3 -17.38 -26.34 -31.57
CA LYS A 3 -16.16 -25.53 -31.64
C LYS A 3 -15.43 -25.62 -30.29
N PRO A 4 -14.09 -25.63 -30.23
CA PRO A 4 -13.37 -25.41 -28.97
C PRO A 4 -13.82 -24.06 -28.41
N ALA A 5 -14.35 -24.07 -27.19
CA ALA A 5 -14.99 -22.90 -26.58
C ALA A 5 -13.97 -21.84 -26.08
N SER A 6 -12.66 -22.12 -26.12
CA SER A 6 -11.61 -21.25 -25.63
C SER A 6 -10.23 -21.65 -26.16
N PHE A 7 -9.35 -20.68 -26.46
CA PHE A 7 -7.96 -20.89 -26.90
C PHE A 7 -7.13 -21.70 -25.91
N ALA A 8 -7.47 -21.62 -24.61
CA ALA A 8 -6.82 -22.41 -23.58
C ALA A 8 -6.99 -23.93 -23.78
N ALA A 9 -8.08 -24.37 -24.41
CA ALA A 9 -8.37 -25.78 -24.66
C ALA A 9 -7.78 -26.30 -25.99
N THR A 10 -7.19 -25.43 -26.83
CA THR A 10 -6.67 -25.81 -28.15
C THR A 10 -5.61 -26.91 -28.07
N HIS A 11 -4.80 -26.95 -27.01
CA HIS A 11 -3.83 -28.03 -26.82
C HIS A 11 -4.48 -29.33 -26.33
N SER A 12 -5.45 -29.26 -25.42
CA SER A 12 -6.11 -30.44 -24.85
C SER A 12 -7.01 -31.16 -25.86
N ASP A 13 -7.56 -30.41 -26.81
CA ASP A 13 -8.52 -30.93 -27.81
C ASP A 13 -7.81 -31.39 -29.10
N GLN A 14 -6.49 -31.26 -29.17
CA GLN A 14 -5.69 -31.67 -30.32
C GLN A 14 -5.64 -33.20 -30.45
N TRP A 15 -6.08 -33.76 -31.58
CA TRP A 15 -6.04 -35.22 -31.77
C TRP A 15 -4.82 -35.69 -32.57
N ALA A 16 -4.17 -36.74 -32.05
CA ALA A 16 -3.02 -37.41 -32.67
C ALA A 16 -1.91 -36.44 -33.09
N GLU A 17 -1.48 -36.45 -34.36
CA GLU A 17 -0.40 -35.58 -34.84
C GLU A 17 -0.84 -34.12 -35.01
N ARG A 18 -2.08 -33.89 -35.49
CA ARG A 18 -2.66 -32.54 -35.67
C ARG A 18 -4.13 -32.58 -36.10
N THR A 19 -4.96 -31.72 -35.51
CA THR A 19 -6.29 -31.35 -36.02
C THR A 19 -6.30 -29.87 -36.46
N LEU A 20 -7.22 -29.49 -37.37
CA LEU A 20 -7.24 -28.16 -38.03
C LEU A 20 -8.13 -27.13 -37.31
N ASP A 21 -8.86 -27.55 -36.28
CA ASP A 21 -9.69 -26.71 -35.43
C ASP A 21 -8.89 -25.66 -34.64
N ASP A 22 -7.57 -25.84 -34.51
CA ASP A 22 -6.64 -24.84 -33.97
C ASP A 22 -6.43 -23.63 -34.89
N SER A 23 -6.65 -23.75 -36.21
CA SER A 23 -6.25 -22.72 -37.17
C SER A 23 -7.02 -21.40 -37.02
N ALA A 24 -8.33 -21.46 -36.79
CA ALA A 24 -9.14 -20.23 -36.72
C ALA A 24 -8.87 -19.47 -35.42
N ILE A 25 -8.85 -20.17 -34.29
CA ILE A 25 -8.67 -19.57 -32.97
C ILE A 25 -7.26 -19.01 -32.78
N ARG A 26 -6.22 -19.68 -33.31
CA ARG A 26 -4.84 -19.17 -33.27
C ARG A 26 -4.64 -17.90 -34.12
N ARG A 27 -5.43 -17.68 -35.17
CA ARG A 27 -5.35 -16.48 -36.01
C ARG A 27 -5.99 -15.25 -35.36
N ILE A 28 -6.85 -15.45 -34.38
CA ILE A 28 -7.57 -14.38 -33.68
C ILE A 28 -6.84 -14.10 -32.37
N ASP A 29 -6.79 -15.10 -31.50
CA ASP A 29 -6.38 -14.93 -30.11
C ASP A 29 -4.88 -14.64 -29.98
N ILE A 30 -4.01 -15.22 -30.83
CA ILE A 30 -2.56 -14.92 -30.75
C ILE A 30 -2.30 -13.44 -31.06
N PRO A 31 -2.71 -12.88 -32.23
CA PRO A 31 -2.56 -11.45 -32.48
C PRO A 31 -3.22 -10.58 -31.41
N GLU A 32 -4.45 -10.90 -31.00
CA GLU A 32 -5.18 -10.10 -30.00
C GLU A 32 -4.48 -10.08 -28.64
N MET A 33 -3.91 -11.20 -28.18
CA MET A 33 -3.14 -11.24 -26.92
C MET A 33 -1.89 -10.36 -26.99
N PHE A 34 -1.17 -10.36 -28.11
CA PHE A 34 0.01 -9.51 -28.27
C PHE A 34 -0.37 -8.02 -28.35
N LEU A 35 -1.43 -7.68 -29.08
CA LEU A 35 -1.93 -6.30 -29.14
C LEU A 35 -2.44 -5.81 -27.79
N LEU A 36 -3.11 -6.67 -27.02
CA LEU A 36 -3.56 -6.36 -25.67
C LEU A 36 -2.38 -6.16 -24.71
N ALA A 37 -1.39 -7.05 -24.74
CA ALA A 37 -0.18 -6.92 -23.93
C ALA A 37 0.58 -5.63 -24.25
N ASP A 38 0.71 -5.29 -25.53
CA ASP A 38 1.31 -4.04 -25.98
C ASP A 38 0.55 -2.81 -25.45
N ALA A 39 -0.78 -2.80 -25.60
CA ALA A 39 -1.62 -1.72 -25.09
C ALA A 39 -1.53 -1.56 -23.56
N ILE A 40 -1.46 -2.68 -22.81
CA ILE A 40 -1.26 -2.65 -21.35
C ILE A 40 0.10 -2.07 -20.99
N CYS A 41 1.17 -2.49 -21.67
CA CYS A 41 2.52 -1.98 -21.43
C CYS A 41 2.63 -0.48 -21.72
N ILE A 42 2.07 -0.02 -22.84
CA ILE A 42 2.00 1.40 -23.22
C ILE A 42 1.24 2.21 -22.15
N GLY A 43 0.10 1.71 -21.69
CA GLY A 43 -0.67 2.35 -20.63
C GLY A 43 0.07 2.42 -19.30
N LEU A 44 0.76 1.32 -18.92
CA LEU A 44 1.55 1.27 -17.69
C LEU A 44 2.73 2.23 -17.73
N ASP A 45 3.44 2.33 -18.85
CA ASP A 45 4.55 3.27 -19.06
C ASP A 45 4.08 4.72 -18.87
N ASN A 46 2.99 5.09 -19.54
CA ASN A 46 2.41 6.43 -19.45
C ASN A 46 2.01 6.81 -18.01
N ILE A 47 1.35 5.90 -17.29
CA ILE A 47 0.93 6.13 -15.90
C ILE A 47 2.14 6.24 -14.97
N SER A 48 3.16 5.38 -15.16
CA SER A 48 4.32 5.31 -14.27
C SER A 48 5.24 6.53 -14.43
N ASP A 49 5.40 7.04 -15.65
CA ASP A 49 6.18 8.27 -15.92
C ASP A 49 5.47 9.52 -15.39
N GLY A 50 4.14 9.59 -15.55
CA GLY A 50 3.31 10.72 -15.16
C GLY A 50 2.77 10.69 -13.72
N LEU A 51 3.25 9.80 -12.85
CA LEU A 51 2.64 9.59 -11.53
C LEU A 51 2.84 10.78 -10.60
N VAL A 52 1.75 11.51 -10.32
CA VAL A 52 1.76 12.65 -9.39
C VAL A 52 1.46 12.19 -7.96
N VAL A 53 2.42 12.41 -7.06
CA VAL A 53 2.28 12.12 -5.63
C VAL A 53 1.91 13.39 -4.87
N TYR A 54 0.97 13.30 -3.92
CA TYR A 54 0.53 14.40 -3.06
C TYR A 54 0.92 14.17 -1.59
N PRO A 55 2.13 14.58 -1.15
CA PRO A 55 2.62 14.33 0.20
C PRO A 55 1.69 14.85 1.31
N ALA A 56 1.07 16.02 1.12
CA ALA A 56 0.16 16.60 2.11
C ALA A 56 -1.10 15.74 2.35
N VAL A 57 -1.62 15.09 1.31
CA VAL A 57 -2.79 14.20 1.44
C VAL A 57 -2.39 12.88 2.12
N ILE A 58 -1.17 12.40 1.88
CA ILE A 58 -0.62 11.22 2.55
C ILE A 58 -0.39 11.54 4.04
N ALA A 59 0.28 12.65 4.32
CA ALA A 59 0.54 13.14 5.67
C ALA A 59 -0.78 13.32 6.43
N SER A 60 -1.80 13.99 5.89
CA SER A 60 -3.10 14.14 6.57
C SER A 60 -3.86 12.83 6.83
N ARG A 61 -3.58 11.75 6.09
CA ARG A 61 -4.17 10.42 6.37
C ARG A 61 -3.38 9.64 7.43
N VAL A 62 -2.07 9.89 7.50
CA VAL A 62 -1.14 9.17 8.37
C VAL A 62 -0.94 9.93 9.68
N ALA A 63 -0.47 11.17 9.62
CA ALA A 63 -0.14 12.00 10.75
C ALA A 63 -1.36 12.32 11.62
N ALA A 64 -1.11 12.37 12.92
CA ALA A 64 -2.02 12.90 13.93
C ALA A 64 -1.99 14.43 14.02
N GLU A 65 -1.54 15.13 12.97
CA GLU A 65 -1.48 16.58 12.99
C GLU A 65 -2.91 17.14 13.03
N ALA A 66 -3.15 18.00 14.01
CA ALA A 66 -4.44 18.57 14.42
C ALA A 66 -5.14 19.45 13.35
N THR A 67 -4.73 19.37 12.08
CA THR A 67 -5.37 20.08 10.97
C THR A 67 -6.64 19.34 10.51
N MET A 68 -7.65 19.38 11.38
CA MET A 68 -9.12 19.47 11.24
C MET A 68 -9.91 18.93 10.02
N LEU A 69 -9.31 18.43 8.94
CA LEU A 69 -10.03 18.22 7.67
C LEU A 69 -10.30 16.77 7.28
N ARG A 70 -9.84 15.75 8.03
CA ARG A 70 -10.22 14.35 7.78
C ARG A 70 -10.51 13.57 9.06
N PRO A 71 -11.67 12.90 9.16
CA PRO A 71 -12.08 12.21 10.37
C PRO A 71 -11.32 10.90 10.66
N PHE A 72 -10.55 10.40 9.69
CA PHE A 72 -9.97 9.06 9.72
C PHE A 72 -8.44 9.06 9.86
N CYS A 73 -7.93 9.72 10.89
CA CYS A 73 -6.52 9.63 11.25
C CYS A 73 -6.24 8.29 11.96
N LYS A 74 -5.29 7.51 11.44
CA LYS A 74 -5.01 6.14 11.88
C LYS A 74 -3.92 6.02 12.93
N LEU A 75 -2.96 6.93 12.95
CA LEU A 75 -1.75 6.78 13.76
C LEU A 75 -2.03 6.65 15.27
N PRO A 76 -2.93 7.42 15.89
CA PRO A 76 -3.22 7.26 17.32
C PRO A 76 -3.69 5.85 17.70
N PHE A 77 -4.42 5.15 16.83
CA PHE A 77 -4.85 3.77 17.08
C PHE A 77 -3.70 2.76 16.92
N MET A 78 -2.73 3.04 16.05
CA MET A 78 -1.59 2.15 15.79
C MET A 78 -0.53 2.20 16.89
N ILE A 79 -0.39 3.34 17.58
CA ILE A 79 0.65 3.54 18.61
C ILE A 79 0.26 3.04 20.00
N THR A 80 -0.89 2.38 20.14
CA THR A 80 -1.43 1.93 21.43
C THR A 80 -0.48 1.00 22.19
N GLU A 81 0.21 0.09 21.49
CA GLU A 81 1.21 -0.78 22.13
C GLU A 81 2.44 0.02 22.62
N GLU A 82 2.89 1.02 21.86
CA GLU A 82 4.02 1.86 22.29
C GLU A 82 3.66 2.66 23.54
N ILE A 83 2.45 3.21 23.60
CA ILE A 83 1.90 3.88 24.80
C ILE A 83 1.89 2.93 26.00
N ILE A 84 1.41 1.69 25.83
CA ILE A 84 1.41 0.68 26.90
C ILE A 84 2.85 0.38 27.35
N MET A 85 3.78 0.20 26.41
CA MET A 85 5.19 -0.07 26.71
C MET A 85 5.83 1.05 27.52
N ARG A 86 5.57 2.32 27.19
CA ARG A 86 6.08 3.48 27.94
C ARG A 86 5.51 3.55 29.35
N LEU A 87 4.21 3.29 29.52
CA LEU A 87 3.60 3.21 30.85
C LEU A 87 4.21 2.08 31.69
N CYS A 88 4.43 0.91 31.09
CA CYS A 88 5.09 -0.21 31.75
C CYS A 88 6.52 0.13 32.16
N ALA A 89 7.26 0.87 31.32
CA ALA A 89 8.61 1.34 31.64
C ALA A 89 8.63 2.32 32.83
N GLN A 90 7.54 3.07 33.04
CA GLN A 90 7.33 3.95 34.20
C GLN A 90 6.78 3.20 35.43
N GLY A 91 6.69 1.86 35.39
CA GLY A 91 6.26 1.03 36.52
C GLY A 91 4.74 0.77 36.61
N VAL A 92 3.96 1.15 35.60
CA VAL A 92 2.53 0.88 35.55
C VAL A 92 2.27 -0.58 35.15
N SER A 93 1.23 -1.21 35.71
CA SER A 93 0.83 -2.56 35.31
C SER A 93 0.35 -2.60 33.85
N ARG A 94 0.91 -3.50 33.05
CA ARG A 94 0.50 -3.73 31.65
C ARG A 94 -1.00 -3.96 31.51
N GLN A 95 -1.58 -4.73 32.42
CA GLN A 95 -3.00 -5.09 32.35
C GLN A 95 -3.90 -3.88 32.57
N GLN A 96 -3.52 -2.99 33.50
CA GLN A 96 -4.25 -1.75 33.75
C GLN A 96 -4.08 -0.79 32.58
N ALA A 97 -2.86 -0.62 32.07
CA ALA A 97 -2.60 0.24 30.92
C ALA A 97 -3.35 -0.20 29.66
N HIS A 98 -3.40 -1.52 29.40
CA HIS A 98 -4.14 -2.07 28.27
C HIS A 98 -5.65 -1.84 28.39
N GLU A 99 -6.25 -2.01 29.58
CA GLU A 99 -7.69 -1.81 29.74
C GLU A 99 -8.08 -0.34 29.59
N GLU A 100 -7.32 0.58 30.20
CA GLU A 100 -7.54 2.03 30.07
C GLU A 100 -7.46 2.48 28.60
N ILE A 101 -6.41 2.08 27.87
CA ILE A 101 -6.28 2.45 26.46
C ILE A 101 -7.34 1.78 25.59
N ARG A 102 -7.79 0.56 25.93
CA ARG A 102 -8.85 -0.16 25.22
C ARG A 102 -10.16 0.62 25.30
N VAL A 103 -10.55 1.07 26.50
CA VAL A 103 -11.80 1.83 26.70
C VAL A 103 -11.75 3.14 25.92
N LEU A 104 -10.66 3.92 26.04
CA LEU A 104 -10.50 5.18 25.30
C LEU A 104 -10.51 4.96 23.78
N SER A 105 -9.87 3.90 23.30
CA SER A 105 -9.84 3.56 21.87
C SER A 105 -11.22 3.16 21.33
N HIS A 106 -12.05 2.47 22.12
CA HIS A 106 -13.42 2.14 21.72
C HIS A 106 -14.29 3.41 21.62
N GLN A 107 -14.14 4.34 22.58
CA GLN A 107 -14.87 5.61 22.56
C GLN A 107 -14.47 6.47 21.35
N ALA A 108 -13.18 6.66 21.12
CA ALA A 108 -12.67 7.38 19.95
C ALA A 108 -13.11 6.70 18.63
N GLY A 109 -13.08 5.36 18.60
CA GLY A 109 -13.55 4.58 17.47
C GLY A 109 -15.05 4.75 17.18
N ALA A 110 -15.87 4.89 18.23
CA ALA A 110 -17.29 5.17 18.10
C ALA A 110 -17.53 6.57 17.52
N VAL A 111 -16.82 7.60 18.02
CA VAL A 111 -16.91 8.99 17.51
C VAL A 111 -16.55 9.05 16.02
N VAL A 112 -15.47 8.40 15.60
CA VAL A 112 -15.07 8.39 14.18
C VAL A 112 -16.09 7.66 13.30
N LYS A 113 -16.60 6.50 13.74
CA LYS A 113 -17.49 5.65 12.93
C LYS A 113 -18.94 6.08 12.93
N GLN A 114 -19.46 6.54 14.06
CA GLN A 114 -20.87 6.87 14.24
C GLN A 114 -21.14 8.36 13.99
N GLU A 115 -20.20 9.24 14.35
CA GLU A 115 -20.38 10.69 14.25
C GLU A 115 -19.60 11.33 13.10
N GLY A 116 -18.70 10.58 12.44
CA GLY A 116 -17.90 11.09 11.32
C GLY A 116 -16.94 12.22 11.72
N LYS A 117 -16.58 12.30 13.00
CA LYS A 117 -15.71 13.32 13.59
C LYS A 117 -14.23 12.92 13.58
N PRO A 118 -13.29 13.86 13.74
CA PRO A 118 -11.87 13.56 13.90
C PRO A 118 -11.60 12.64 15.09
N ASN A 119 -10.50 11.89 14.97
CA ASN A 119 -10.02 11.00 16.00
C ASN A 119 -9.51 11.81 17.21
N ASP A 120 -10.18 11.66 18.35
CA ASP A 120 -9.93 12.38 19.59
C ASP A 120 -9.15 11.54 20.63
N LEU A 121 -8.58 10.39 20.25
CA LEU A 121 -7.88 9.49 21.17
C LEU A 121 -6.72 10.18 21.92
N VAL A 122 -5.94 11.00 21.21
CA VAL A 122 -4.82 11.75 21.81
C VAL A 122 -5.33 12.75 22.86
N GLU A 123 -6.45 13.43 22.58
CA GLU A 123 -7.06 14.38 23.51
C GLU A 123 -7.59 13.67 24.75
N ARG A 124 -8.24 12.51 24.57
CA ARG A 124 -8.73 11.67 25.68
C ARG A 124 -7.59 11.17 26.58
N ILE A 125 -6.46 10.81 25.99
CA ILE A 125 -5.25 10.39 26.73
C ILE A 125 -4.67 11.58 27.53
N LYS A 126 -4.60 12.77 26.91
CA LYS A 126 -4.14 14.00 27.59
C LYS A 126 -5.10 14.45 28.72
N ALA A 127 -6.38 14.08 28.65
CA ALA A 127 -7.37 14.41 29.69
C ALA A 127 -7.40 13.42 30.87
N ASN A 128 -6.85 12.21 30.71
CA ASN A 128 -6.88 11.17 31.74
C ASN A 128 -5.59 11.19 32.57
N GLU A 129 -5.71 11.41 33.89
CA GLU A 129 -4.58 11.48 34.83
C GLU A 129 -3.74 10.19 34.87
N PHE A 130 -4.31 9.04 34.52
CA PHE A 130 -3.59 7.77 34.43
C PHE A 130 -2.39 7.85 33.45
N PHE A 131 -2.52 8.64 32.38
CA PHE A 131 -1.49 8.81 31.35
C PHE A 131 -0.56 10.01 31.61
N LYS A 132 -0.69 10.69 32.76
CA LYS A 132 0.16 11.83 33.14
C LYS A 132 1.67 11.59 32.99
N PRO A 133 2.23 10.39 33.30
CA PRO A 133 3.65 10.14 33.12
C PRO A 133 4.15 10.23 31.67
N ILE A 134 3.29 10.01 30.68
CA ILE A 134 3.68 9.94 29.27
C ILE A 134 3.27 11.17 28.44
N TRP A 135 2.58 12.15 29.04
CA TRP A 135 2.09 13.34 28.32
C TRP A 135 3.22 14.09 27.60
N GLY A 136 4.40 14.21 28.22
CA GLY A 136 5.56 14.89 27.62
C GLY A 136 6.22 14.11 26.47
N GLU A 137 5.97 12.81 26.35
CA GLU A 137 6.54 11.95 25.30
C GLU A 137 5.57 11.71 24.13
N LEU A 138 4.28 12.00 24.34
CA LEU A 138 3.21 11.64 23.39
C LEU A 138 3.41 12.26 22.01
N ASP A 139 3.81 13.54 21.94
CA ASP A 139 4.04 14.23 20.67
C ASP A 139 5.26 13.64 19.92
N GLY A 140 6.23 13.06 20.64
CA GLY A 140 7.36 12.33 20.07
C GLY A 140 6.97 10.97 19.49
N MET A 141 6.01 10.28 20.11
CA MET A 141 5.45 9.02 19.62
C MET A 141 4.55 9.22 18.39
N LEU A 142 3.99 10.41 18.18
CA LEU A 142 3.11 10.67 17.03
C LEU A 142 3.85 10.93 15.70
N LYS A 143 5.16 10.63 15.63
CA LYS A 143 5.95 10.77 14.41
C LYS A 143 5.79 9.56 13.48
N PRO A 144 5.23 9.70 12.27
CA PRO A 144 5.02 8.58 11.35
C PRO A 144 6.28 7.80 10.97
N GLU A 145 7.42 8.50 10.93
CA GLU A 145 8.73 7.96 10.53
C GLU A 145 9.16 6.77 11.39
N LEU A 146 8.80 6.78 12.67
CA LEU A 146 9.12 5.72 13.63
C LEU A 146 8.46 4.38 13.29
N TYR A 147 7.33 4.41 12.55
CA TYR A 147 6.51 3.23 12.25
C TYR A 147 6.71 2.69 10.82
N THR A 148 7.78 3.12 10.16
CA THR A 148 8.11 2.65 8.79
C THR A 148 8.95 1.38 8.77
N GLY A 149 9.40 0.90 9.95
CA GLY A 149 10.18 -0.32 10.10
C GLY A 149 11.48 -0.25 9.29
N ARG A 150 11.65 -1.19 8.34
CA ARG A 150 12.81 -1.24 7.44
C ARG A 150 12.44 -0.91 5.98
N SER A 151 11.33 -0.20 5.75
CA SER A 151 10.80 -0.02 4.39
C SER A 151 11.83 0.60 3.44
N SER A 152 12.50 1.69 3.86
CA SER A 152 13.53 2.37 3.06
C SER A 152 14.68 1.44 2.72
N GLN A 153 15.18 0.67 3.70
CA GLN A 153 16.27 -0.29 3.51
C GLN A 153 15.88 -1.44 2.57
N ILE A 154 14.62 -1.88 2.60
CA ILE A 154 14.12 -2.93 1.70
C ILE A 154 14.06 -2.39 0.27
N VAL A 155 13.55 -1.18 0.08
CA VAL A 155 13.50 -0.52 -1.23
C VAL A 155 14.90 -0.30 -1.78
N GLU A 156 15.84 0.21 -0.97
CA GLU A 156 17.23 0.40 -1.38
C GLU A 156 17.91 -0.92 -1.75
N ARG A 157 17.71 -1.98 -0.95
CA ARG A 157 18.25 -3.31 -1.26
C ARG A 157 17.66 -3.89 -2.54
N TYR A 158 16.40 -3.62 -2.85
CA TYR A 158 15.71 -4.20 -3.99
C TYR A 158 15.94 -3.42 -5.29
N CYS A 159 15.80 -2.10 -5.24
CA CYS A 159 15.86 -1.17 -6.36
C CYS A 159 17.21 -0.45 -6.52
N GLY A 160 18.13 -0.56 -5.56
CA GLY A 160 19.43 0.10 -5.60
C GLY A 160 20.39 -0.45 -6.68
N PRO A 161 21.58 0.14 -6.82
CA PRO A 161 22.52 -0.13 -7.92
C PRO A 161 22.91 -1.61 -8.08
N ASP A 162 23.02 -2.35 -6.98
CA ASP A 162 23.36 -3.79 -6.95
C ASP A 162 22.15 -4.70 -6.65
N GLY A 163 20.95 -4.12 -6.64
CA GLY A 163 19.71 -4.80 -6.32
C GLY A 163 19.23 -5.76 -7.42
N PRO A 164 18.29 -6.66 -7.10
CA PRO A 164 17.65 -7.54 -8.08
C PRO A 164 17.07 -6.82 -9.30
N VAL A 165 16.51 -5.62 -9.11
CA VAL A 165 15.92 -4.84 -10.22
C VAL A 165 17.01 -4.39 -11.20
N SER A 166 18.09 -3.77 -10.69
CA SER A 166 19.22 -3.34 -11.53
C SER A 166 19.79 -4.51 -12.35
N LYS A 167 19.97 -5.67 -11.71
CA LYS A 167 20.45 -6.90 -12.39
C LYS A 167 19.50 -7.42 -13.46
N ALA A 168 18.19 -7.35 -13.21
CA ALA A 168 17.19 -7.77 -14.18
C ALA A 168 17.07 -6.81 -15.37
N LEU A 169 17.31 -5.51 -15.15
CA LEU A 169 17.25 -4.47 -16.19
C LEU A 169 18.56 -4.33 -16.99
N ALA A 170 19.69 -4.83 -16.48
CA ALA A 170 21.00 -4.71 -17.14
C ALA A 170 21.03 -5.15 -18.62
N PRO A 171 20.36 -6.26 -19.04
CA PRO A 171 20.31 -6.65 -20.46
C PRO A 171 19.54 -5.68 -21.36
N TYR A 172 18.72 -4.82 -20.77
CA TYR A 172 17.80 -3.91 -21.45
C TYR A 172 18.19 -2.43 -21.29
N ASP A 173 19.34 -2.13 -20.68
CA ASP A 173 19.76 -0.76 -20.32
C ASP A 173 19.83 0.17 -21.54
N ASP A 174 20.35 -0.33 -22.67
CA ASP A 174 20.40 0.42 -23.94
C ASP A 174 18.99 0.76 -24.46
N TYR A 175 18.04 -0.17 -24.33
CA TYR A 175 16.66 0.03 -24.74
C TYR A 175 15.98 1.08 -23.85
N ILE A 176 16.16 0.99 -22.53
CA ILE A 176 15.57 1.92 -21.56
C ILE A 176 16.09 3.35 -21.79
N LYS A 177 17.40 3.52 -22.04
CA LYS A 177 18.00 4.84 -22.31
C LYS A 177 17.53 5.47 -23.63
N SER A 178 17.23 4.63 -24.61
CA SER A 178 16.74 5.08 -25.93
C SER A 178 15.23 5.26 -26.00
N ALA A 179 14.50 4.72 -25.02
CA ALA A 179 13.04 4.75 -25.01
C ALA A 179 12.53 6.16 -24.70
N ALA A 180 11.51 6.57 -25.44
CA ALA A 180 10.70 7.74 -25.13
C ALA A 180 9.39 7.26 -24.51
N THR A 181 8.90 7.99 -23.49
CA THR A 181 7.61 7.68 -22.85
C THR A 181 6.51 7.57 -23.90
N ALA A 182 5.72 6.50 -23.82
CA ALA A 182 4.59 6.32 -24.71
C ALA A 182 3.54 7.43 -24.47
N SER A 183 3.34 8.30 -25.47
CA SER A 183 2.30 9.34 -25.42
C SER A 183 0.96 8.74 -25.87
N LEU A 184 0.07 8.48 -24.91
CA LEU A 184 -1.32 8.18 -25.21
C LEU A 184 -2.07 9.50 -25.43
N ASN A 185 -2.22 9.89 -26.70
CA ASN A 185 -3.16 10.95 -27.07
C ASN A 185 -4.57 10.36 -27.05
N VAL A 186 -5.22 10.44 -25.88
CA VAL A 186 -6.65 10.13 -25.71
C VAL A 186 -7.47 11.38 -25.90
#